data_AF-A0A4Q9QL96-F1
#
_entry.id   AF-A0A4Q9QL96-F1
#
_cell.length_a   1.000
_cell.length_b   1.000
_cell.length_c   1.000
_cell.angle_alpha   90.00
_cell.angle_beta   90.00
_cell.angle_gamma   90.00
#
_symmetry.space_group_name_H-M   'P 1'
#
loop_
_entity.id
_entity.type
_entity.pdbx_description
1 polymer ?
#
loop_
_entity_poly.entity_id
_entity_poly.type
_entity_poly.pdbx_seq_one_letter_code
_entity_poly.pdbx_strand_id
1 'polypeptide(L)'
;MVTVFDYDNNGEYKKNGTIGEIVRPFYEFDAYVSTHPDRQGLPMSFLYLHHRYEDIKFSLAGLLPMDRFAEPHYALWDYLQNFMDTSRPLPDDPFHEPLRALDPTSAEHDRQNDRNPRYWRDMDDETYKLMVAEMEKRIATIDTMRRPNLMAKYCTYVD
;
A
#
# COMPACT_ATOMS: atom_id res chain seq x y z
N MET A 1 -11.97 -4.76 -1.92
CA MET A 1 -12.55 -3.85 -2.94
C MET A 1 -11.88 -2.49 -2.82
N VAL A 2 -11.87 -1.69 -3.88
CA VAL A 2 -11.42 -0.30 -3.92
C VAL A 2 -12.61 0.55 -4.34
N THR A 3 -12.90 1.59 -3.57
CA THR A 3 -13.94 2.59 -3.87
C THR A 3 -13.27 3.91 -4.22
N VAL A 4 -13.57 4.43 -5.41
CA VAL A 4 -13.10 5.72 -5.91
C VAL A 4 -14.30 6.67 -5.99
N PHE A 5 -14.17 7.84 -5.37
CA PHE A 5 -15.18 8.88 -5.41
C PHE A 5 -14.92 9.81 -6.60
N ASP A 6 -15.82 9.82 -7.58
CA ASP A 6 -15.79 10.68 -8.75
C ASP A 6 -16.53 11.99 -8.47
N TYR A 7 -15.77 13.06 -8.25
CA TYR A 7 -16.30 14.39 -7.96
C TYR A 7 -16.70 15.17 -9.21
N ASP A 8 -16.37 14.71 -10.42
CA ASP A 8 -16.96 15.29 -11.63
C ASP A 8 -18.35 14.68 -11.86
N ASN A 9 -18.44 13.35 -11.80
CA ASN A 9 -19.68 12.58 -11.98
C ASN A 9 -20.45 13.04 -13.22
N ASN A 10 -19.75 13.18 -14.36
CA ASN A 10 -20.29 13.76 -15.61
C ASN A 10 -20.94 15.14 -15.43
N GLY A 11 -20.40 15.96 -14.53
CA GLY A 11 -20.88 17.28 -14.16
C GLY A 11 -22.04 17.31 -13.15
N GLU A 12 -22.52 16.16 -12.66
CA GLU A 12 -23.65 16.10 -11.71
C GLU A 12 -23.29 16.64 -10.33
N TYR A 13 -22.03 16.59 -9.92
CA TYR A 13 -21.62 17.19 -8.66
C TYR A 13 -21.88 18.71 -8.64
N LYS A 14 -21.57 19.41 -9.74
CA LYS A 14 -21.81 20.85 -9.83
C LYS A 14 -23.29 21.21 -9.97
N LYS A 15 -24.11 20.33 -10.55
CA LYS A 15 -25.54 20.56 -10.74
C LYS A 15 -26.36 20.25 -9.49
N ASN A 16 -26.11 19.09 -8.89
CA ASN A 16 -26.96 18.45 -7.89
C ASN A 16 -26.19 18.07 -6.61
N GLY A 17 -24.88 18.34 -6.53
CA GLY A 17 -24.05 17.98 -5.37
C GLY A 17 -23.78 16.49 -5.23
N THR A 18 -24.11 15.67 -6.23
CA THR A 18 -24.01 14.21 -6.15
C THR A 18 -22.62 13.74 -6.57
N ILE A 19 -21.92 13.06 -5.67
CA ILE A 19 -20.61 12.44 -5.90
C ILE A 19 -20.84 11.04 -6.48
N GLY A 20 -20.16 10.73 -7.58
CA GLY A 20 -20.18 9.39 -8.17
C GLY A 20 -19.34 8.42 -7.36
N GLU A 21 -19.71 7.14 -7.38
CA GLU A 21 -18.96 6.08 -6.71
C GLU A 21 -18.61 4.99 -7.71
N ILE A 22 -17.33 4.65 -7.80
CA ILE A 22 -16.83 3.56 -8.64
C ILE A 22 -16.19 2.51 -7.72
N VAL A 23 -16.75 1.30 -7.72
CA VAL A 23 -16.24 0.18 -6.92
C VAL A 23 -15.64 -0.88 -7.84
N ARG A 24 -14.38 -1.23 -7.60
CA ARG A 24 -13.67 -2.30 -8.34
C ARG A 24 -12.87 -3.21 -7.41
N PRO A 25 -12.64 -4.48 -7.78
CA PRO A 25 -11.78 -5.38 -7.00
C PRO A 25 -10.34 -4.89 -6.91
N PHE A 26 -9.70 -5.03 -5.74
CA PHE A 26 -8.32 -4.55 -5.52
C PHE A 26 -7.31 -5.25 -6.43
N TYR A 27 -7.53 -6.54 -6.71
CA TYR A 27 -6.64 -7.32 -7.56
C TYR A 27 -6.62 -6.85 -9.01
N GLU A 28 -7.54 -5.96 -9.44
CA GLU A 28 -7.60 -5.37 -10.80
C GLU A 28 -6.79 -4.07 -10.92
N PHE A 29 -6.18 -3.61 -9.84
CA PHE A 29 -5.31 -2.43 -9.84
C PHE A 29 -3.84 -2.85 -9.89
N ASP A 30 -3.08 -2.14 -10.71
CA ASP A 30 -1.63 -2.24 -10.78
C ASP A 30 -0.99 -0.97 -10.22
N ALA A 31 0.12 -1.15 -9.52
CA ALA A 31 0.91 -0.07 -8.95
C ALA A 31 1.91 0.48 -9.96
N TYR A 32 1.96 1.81 -10.07
CA TYR A 32 2.90 2.54 -10.90
C TYR A 32 3.63 3.58 -10.06
N VAL A 33 4.95 3.56 -10.10
CA VAL A 33 5.76 4.66 -9.57
C VAL A 33 6.08 5.62 -10.70
N SER A 34 5.70 6.89 -10.52
CA SER A 34 6.04 7.97 -11.44
C SER A 34 6.95 8.97 -10.76
N THR A 35 7.95 9.46 -11.49
CA THR A 35 8.89 10.47 -10.98
C THR A 35 8.73 11.75 -11.78
N HIS A 36 8.50 12.86 -11.06
CA HIS A 36 8.37 14.19 -11.64
C HIS A 36 9.32 15.16 -10.93
N PRO A 37 9.85 16.17 -11.63
CA PRO A 37 10.64 17.20 -10.98
C PRO A 37 9.76 18.07 -10.08
N ASP A 38 10.25 18.41 -8.89
CA ASP A 38 9.66 19.46 -8.06
C ASP A 38 9.95 20.86 -8.64
N ARG A 39 9.52 21.91 -7.93
CA ARG A 39 9.76 23.31 -8.35
C ARG A 39 11.24 23.69 -8.43
N GLN A 40 12.14 22.90 -7.82
CA GLN A 40 13.58 23.09 -7.83
C GLN A 40 14.29 22.14 -8.82
N GLY A 41 13.54 21.31 -9.55
CA GLY A 41 14.06 20.34 -10.51
C GLY A 41 14.52 19.02 -9.88
N LEU A 42 14.26 18.79 -8.59
CA LEU A 42 14.63 17.55 -7.91
C LEU A 42 13.64 16.44 -8.26
N PRO A 43 14.10 15.22 -8.55
CA PRO A 43 13.20 14.11 -8.85
C PRO A 43 12.41 13.72 -7.60
N MET A 44 11.09 13.73 -7.72
CA MET A 44 10.16 13.30 -6.68
C MET A 44 9.28 12.18 -7.21
N SER A 45 9.33 11.04 -6.54
CA SER A 45 8.58 9.83 -6.85
C SER A 45 7.22 9.83 -6.15
N PHE A 46 6.24 9.19 -6.80
CA PHE A 46 4.87 9.06 -6.35
C PHE A 46 4.35 7.66 -6.66
N LEU A 47 3.52 7.11 -5.79
CA LEU A 47 2.78 5.87 -6.06
C LEU A 47 1.37 6.17 -6.57
N TYR A 48 1.02 5.56 -7.69
CA TYR A 48 -0.33 5.57 -8.27
C TYR A 48 -0.86 4.15 -8.39
N LEU A 49 -2.17 4.00 -8.24
CA LEU A 49 -2.89 2.80 -8.66
C LEU A 49 -3.68 3.09 -9.92
N HIS A 50 -3.51 2.21 -10.91
CA HIS A 50 -4.22 2.26 -12.18
C HIS A 50 -5.06 0.99 -12.32
N HIS A 51 -6.32 1.15 -12.68
CA HIS A 51 -7.18 0.02 -13.01
C HIS A 51 -6.76 -0.57 -14.35
N ARG A 52 -6.68 -1.90 -14.45
CA ARG A 52 -6.20 -2.58 -15.66
C ARG A 52 -7.09 -2.41 -16.88
N TYR A 53 -8.40 -2.29 -16.68
CA TYR A 53 -9.38 -2.38 -17.76
C TYR A 53 -10.13 -1.07 -18.05
N GLU A 54 -10.00 -0.07 -17.18
CA GLU A 54 -10.77 1.17 -17.24
C GLU A 54 -9.84 2.35 -16.94
N ASP A 55 -10.17 3.54 -17.44
CA ASP A 55 -9.41 4.77 -17.17
C ASP A 55 -9.69 5.29 -15.75
N ILE A 56 -9.32 4.51 -14.75
CA ILE A 56 -9.40 4.85 -13.33
C ILE A 56 -7.97 4.88 -12.80
N LYS A 57 -7.55 6.06 -12.34
CA LYS A 57 -6.25 6.25 -11.71
C LYS A 57 -6.35 7.19 -10.52
N PHE A 58 -5.62 6.88 -9.46
CA PHE A 58 -5.54 7.76 -8.30
C PHE A 58 -4.18 7.65 -7.61
N SER A 59 -3.79 8.72 -6.95
CA SER A 59 -2.53 8.79 -6.20
C SER A 59 -2.72 8.24 -4.78
N LEU A 60 -1.68 7.57 -4.28
CA LEU A 60 -1.57 7.17 -2.87
C LEU A 60 -0.77 8.17 -2.03
N ALA A 61 -0.58 9.41 -2.51
CA ALA A 61 0.12 10.48 -1.79
C ALA A 61 -0.45 10.80 -0.39
N GLY A 62 -1.72 10.46 -0.14
CA GLY A 62 -2.34 10.60 1.18
C GLY A 62 -1.87 9.56 2.22
N LEU A 63 -1.27 8.44 1.78
CA LEU A 63 -0.68 7.42 2.66
C LEU A 63 0.83 7.60 2.79
N LEU A 64 1.52 7.87 1.68
CA LEU A 64 2.94 8.16 1.65
C LEU A 64 3.17 9.36 0.74
N PRO A 65 3.64 10.50 1.26
CA PRO A 65 3.91 11.68 0.45
C PRO A 65 5.05 11.42 -0.54
N MET A 66 5.21 12.34 -1.48
CA MET A 66 6.29 12.27 -2.45
C MET A 66 7.66 12.21 -1.77
N ASP A 67 8.54 11.35 -2.31
CA ASP A 67 9.90 11.15 -1.80
C ASP A 67 10.90 11.20 -2.95
N ARG A 68 12.17 11.52 -2.66
CA ARG A 68 13.25 11.49 -3.67
C ARG A 68 13.55 10.07 -4.13
N PHE A 69 13.20 9.08 -3.30
CA PHE A 69 13.45 7.66 -3.51
C PHE A 69 12.15 6.93 -3.90
N ALA A 70 12.29 5.93 -4.77
CA ALA A 70 11.15 5.10 -5.19
C ALA A 70 10.89 3.94 -4.21
N GLU A 71 11.91 3.56 -3.45
CA GLU A 71 11.93 2.42 -2.54
C GLU A 71 10.85 2.46 -1.46
N PRO A 72 10.58 3.61 -0.78
CA PRO A 72 9.45 3.71 0.15
C PRO A 72 8.09 3.42 -0.51
N HIS A 73 7.93 3.78 -1.78
CA HIS A 73 6.70 3.53 -2.54
C HIS A 73 6.55 2.05 -2.89
N TYR A 74 7.65 1.34 -3.17
CA TYR A 74 7.62 -0.11 -3.35
C TYR A 74 7.26 -0.83 -2.05
N ALA A 75 7.80 -0.39 -0.92
CA ALA A 75 7.47 -0.94 0.39
C ALA A 75 5.99 -0.70 0.76
N LEU A 76 5.43 0.48 0.44
CA LEU A 76 4.01 0.74 0.62
C LEU A 76 3.14 -0.20 -0.24
N TRP A 77 3.54 -0.44 -1.49
CA TRP A 77 2.82 -1.39 -2.34
C TRP A 77 2.82 -2.81 -1.76
N ASP A 78 3.99 -3.31 -1.34
CA ASP A 78 4.10 -4.61 -0.67
C ASP A 78 3.24 -4.69 0.60
N TYR A 79 3.23 -3.61 1.39
CA TYR A 79 2.41 -3.50 2.59
C TYR A 79 0.91 -3.59 2.25
N LEU A 80 0.45 -2.87 1.23
CA LEU A 80 -0.95 -2.91 0.79
C LEU A 80 -1.34 -4.29 0.27
N GLN A 81 -0.47 -4.95 -0.50
CA GLN A 81 -0.73 -6.31 -0.98
C GLN A 81 -0.89 -7.29 0.18
N ASN A 82 0.00 -7.22 1.18
CA ASN A 82 -0.09 -8.08 2.37
C ASN A 82 -1.34 -7.78 3.21
N PHE A 83 -1.67 -6.49 3.38
CA PHE A 83 -2.86 -6.08 4.13
C PHE A 83 -4.17 -6.54 3.47
N MET A 84 -4.23 -6.50 2.13
CA MET A 84 -5.42 -6.89 1.37
C MET A 84 -5.55 -8.41 1.20
N ASP A 85 -4.50 -9.19 1.48
CA ASP A 85 -4.50 -10.65 1.43
C ASP A 85 -4.94 -11.27 2.76
N THR A 86 -6.24 -11.53 2.89
CA THR A 86 -6.85 -12.14 4.09
C THR A 86 -6.39 -13.58 4.38
N SER A 87 -5.69 -14.22 3.43
CA SER A 87 -5.13 -15.57 3.65
C SER A 87 -3.84 -15.55 4.47
N ARG A 88 -3.25 -14.36 4.67
CA ARG A 88 -2.05 -14.12 5.46
C ARG A 88 -2.40 -13.37 6.74
N PRO A 89 -1.58 -13.49 7.80
CA PRO A 89 -1.76 -12.64 8.96
C PRO A 89 -1.63 -11.17 8.56
N LEU A 90 -2.31 -10.29 9.31
CA LEU A 90 -2.14 -8.85 9.20
C LEU A 90 -0.65 -8.48 9.28
N PRO A 91 -0.25 -7.33 8.69
CA PRO A 91 1.05 -6.75 8.95
C PRO A 91 1.34 -6.68 10.47
N ASP A 92 2.56 -7.05 10.87
CA ASP A 92 2.98 -6.99 12.26
C ASP A 92 3.57 -5.61 12.55
N ASP A 93 2.70 -4.69 12.96
CA ASP A 93 3.05 -3.33 13.31
C ASP A 93 2.24 -2.86 14.55
N PRO A 94 2.65 -1.76 15.20
CA PRO A 94 2.00 -1.27 16.42
C PRO A 94 0.52 -0.92 16.24
N PHE A 95 0.09 -0.49 15.05
CA PHE A 95 -1.28 -0.11 14.78
C PHE A 95 -2.21 -1.33 14.72
N HIS A 96 -1.75 -2.42 14.10
CA HIS A 96 -2.54 -3.65 13.96
C HIS A 96 -2.47 -4.56 15.18
N GLU A 97 -1.47 -4.44 16.06
CA GLU A 97 -1.32 -5.28 17.26
C GLU A 97 -2.63 -5.56 18.02
N PRO A 98 -3.44 -4.55 18.44
CA PRO A 98 -4.68 -4.80 19.17
C PRO A 98 -5.76 -5.50 18.33
N LEU A 99 -5.67 -5.45 17.00
CA LEU A 99 -6.62 -6.03 16.06
C LEU A 99 -6.30 -7.48 15.71
N ARG A 100 -5.05 -7.92 15.90
CA ARG A 100 -4.59 -9.28 15.51
C ARG A 100 -5.36 -10.40 16.20
N ALA A 101 -5.81 -10.20 17.44
CA ALA A 101 -6.63 -11.19 18.14
C ALA A 101 -8.07 -11.29 17.59
N LEU A 102 -8.54 -10.26 16.88
CA LEU A 102 -9.86 -10.21 16.26
C LEU A 102 -9.85 -10.78 14.83
N ASP A 103 -8.68 -10.82 14.18
CA ASP A 103 -8.49 -11.42 12.86
C ASP A 103 -8.17 -12.93 13.00
N PRO A 104 -9.02 -13.84 12.49
CA PRO A 104 -8.84 -15.28 12.67
C PRO A 104 -7.50 -15.81 12.10
N THR A 105 -7.06 -15.27 10.97
CA THR A 105 -5.81 -15.68 10.32
C THR A 105 -4.60 -15.28 11.17
N SER A 106 -4.59 -14.04 11.67
CA SER A 106 -3.55 -13.54 12.59
C SER A 106 -3.57 -14.26 13.92
N ALA A 107 -4.75 -14.50 14.50
CA ALA A 107 -4.89 -15.16 15.80
C ALA A 107 -4.40 -16.63 15.77
N GLU A 108 -4.66 -17.35 14.68
CA GLU A 108 -4.13 -18.70 14.49
C GLU A 108 -2.61 -18.68 14.27
N HIS A 109 -2.12 -17.79 13.41
CA HIS A 109 -0.69 -17.61 13.17
C HIS A 109 0.06 -17.26 14.47
N ASP A 110 -0.47 -16.33 15.27
CA ASP A 110 0.15 -15.90 16.53
C ASP A 110 0.18 -17.03 17.57
N ARG A 111 -0.87 -17.87 17.62
CA ARG A 111 -0.90 -19.06 18.48
C ARG A 111 0.13 -20.11 18.07
N GLN A 112 0.32 -20.33 16.77
CA GLN A 112 1.29 -21.29 16.25
C GLN A 112 2.74 -20.85 16.50
N ASN A 113 2.99 -19.54 16.53
CA ASN A 113 4.32 -18.96 16.68
C ASN A 113 4.62 -18.43 18.10
N ASP A 114 3.72 -18.64 19.06
CA ASP A 114 3.82 -18.15 20.44
C ASP A 114 4.14 -16.64 20.52
N ARG A 115 3.48 -15.84 19.67
CA ARG A 115 3.69 -14.38 19.62
C ARG A 115 3.13 -13.73 20.88
N ASN A 116 3.92 -12.86 21.52
CA ASN A 116 3.42 -12.00 22.60
C ASN A 116 2.34 -11.02 22.06
N PRO A 117 1.10 -11.03 22.59
CA PRO A 117 0.03 -10.14 22.12
C PRO A 117 0.28 -8.65 22.39
N ARG A 118 1.30 -8.32 23.20
CA ARG A 118 1.72 -6.95 23.53
C ARG A 118 3.15 -6.67 23.08
N TYR A 119 3.61 -7.37 22.05
CA TYR A 119 4.98 -7.31 21.55
C TYR A 119 5.45 -5.88 21.31
N TRP A 120 4.68 -5.08 20.57
CA TRP A 120 5.01 -3.69 20.28
C TRP A 120 4.75 -2.79 21.48
N ARG A 121 3.62 -2.98 22.18
CA ARG A 121 3.24 -2.13 23.29
C ARG A 121 4.19 -2.20 24.49
N ASP A 122 4.78 -3.36 24.76
CA ASP A 122 5.71 -3.55 25.87
C ASP A 122 7.18 -3.37 25.47
N MET A 123 7.45 -3.07 24.19
CA MET A 123 8.78 -2.78 23.68
C MET A 123 9.28 -1.42 24.19
N ASP A 124 10.55 -1.37 24.62
CA ASP A 124 11.16 -0.11 25.03
C ASP A 124 11.55 0.76 23.83
N ASP A 125 11.64 2.07 24.07
CA ASP A 125 11.90 3.08 23.04
C ASP A 125 13.22 2.84 22.29
N GLU A 126 14.27 2.32 22.95
CA GLU A 126 15.57 2.12 22.31
C GLU A 126 15.53 0.90 21.37
N THR A 127 14.91 -0.19 21.82
CA THR A 127 14.65 -1.35 20.95
C THR A 127 13.77 -0.97 19.76
N TYR A 128 12.72 -0.18 19.99
CA TYR A 128 11.84 0.29 18.92
C TYR A 128 12.59 1.11 17.87
N LYS A 129 13.43 2.06 18.28
CA LYS A 129 14.27 2.86 17.36
C LYS A 129 15.20 2.00 16.52
N LEU A 130 15.82 0.98 17.12
CA LEU A 130 16.69 0.05 16.40
C LEU A 130 15.92 -0.74 15.33
N MET A 131 14.70 -1.18 15.65
CA MET A 131 13.84 -1.87 14.69
C MET A 131 13.42 -0.96 13.54
N VAL A 132 13.03 0.29 13.83
CA VAL A 132 12.70 1.27 12.78
C VAL A 132 13.89 1.52 11.86
N ALA A 133 15.08 1.76 12.42
CA ALA A 133 16.29 1.96 11.63
C ALA A 133 16.63 0.73 10.76
N GLU A 134 16.38 -0.48 11.25
CA GLU A 134 16.58 -1.69 10.46
C GLU A 134 15.52 -1.84 9.35
N MET A 135 14.26 -1.50 9.62
CA MET A 135 13.20 -1.47 8.60
C MET A 135 13.53 -0.45 7.50
N GLU A 136 14.02 0.73 7.84
CA GLU A 136 14.45 1.74 6.87
C GLU A 136 15.56 1.22 5.95
N LYS A 137 16.56 0.51 6.48
CA LYS A 137 17.60 -0.13 5.65
C LYS A 137 17.04 -1.19 4.71
N ARG A 138 16.07 -1.98 5.19
CA ARG A 138 15.40 -3.00 4.37
C ARG A 138 14.58 -2.36 3.25
N ILE A 139 13.90 -1.25 3.52
CA ILE A 139 13.19 -0.46 2.50
C ILE A 139 14.20 0.04 1.46
N ALA A 140 15.30 0.65 1.90
CA ALA A 140 16.33 1.18 0.99
C ALA A 140 17.01 0.10 0.11
N THR A 141 16.88 -1.18 0.46
CA THR A 141 17.47 -2.31 -0.27
C THR A 141 16.41 -3.23 -0.90
N ILE A 142 15.15 -2.79 -0.94
CA ILE A 142 14.03 -3.58 -1.44
C ILE A 142 14.24 -3.96 -2.92
N ASP A 143 13.94 -5.20 -3.25
CA ASP A 143 14.24 -5.80 -4.55
C ASP A 143 13.03 -5.88 -5.49
N THR A 144 11.95 -5.13 -5.22
CA THR A 144 10.65 -5.24 -5.90
C THR A 144 10.77 -5.25 -7.43
N MET A 145 11.65 -4.41 -8.00
CA MET A 145 11.87 -4.33 -9.45
C MET A 145 12.54 -5.58 -10.06
N ARG A 146 13.16 -6.43 -9.24
CA ARG A 146 13.76 -7.71 -9.67
C ARG A 146 12.79 -8.87 -9.53
N ARG A 147 11.66 -8.69 -8.85
CA ARG A 147 10.70 -9.76 -8.62
C ARG A 147 9.97 -10.10 -9.91
N PRO A 148 9.63 -11.38 -10.15
CA PRO A 148 8.87 -11.77 -11.33
C PRO A 148 7.50 -11.09 -11.34
N ASN A 149 7.16 -10.41 -12.42
CA ASN A 149 5.78 -9.96 -12.65
C ASN A 149 4.92 -11.18 -12.99
N LEU A 150 4.21 -11.71 -11.99
CA LEU A 150 3.33 -12.86 -12.16
C LEU A 150 2.15 -12.55 -13.11
N MET A 151 1.73 -11.29 -13.20
CA MET A 151 0.64 -10.85 -14.08
C MET A 151 1.06 -10.78 -15.56
N ALA A 152 2.36 -10.71 -15.86
CA ALA A 152 2.85 -10.82 -17.24
C ALA A 152 2.50 -12.18 -17.89
N LYS A 153 2.09 -13.19 -17.11
CA LYS A 153 1.57 -14.47 -17.62
C LYS A 153 0.10 -14.40 -18.05
N TYR A 154 -0.65 -13.43 -17.55
CA TYR A 154 -2.11 -13.36 -17.68
C TYR A 154 -2.58 -12.12 -18.45
N CYS A 155 -1.74 -11.08 -18.55
CA CYS A 155 -2.07 -9.81 -19.19
C CYS A 155 -1.00 -9.43 -20.23
N THR A 156 -1.45 -8.81 -21.33
CA THR A 156 -0.56 -8.15 -22.29
C THR A 156 -0.59 -6.64 -22.01
N TYR A 157 0.55 -6.09 -21.62
CA TYR A 157 0.71 -4.65 -21.50
C TYR A 157 0.84 -4.07 -22.91
N VAL A 158 -0.03 -3.13 -23.26
CA VAL A 158 0.03 -2.40 -24.53
C VAL A 158 0.64 -1.04 -24.21
N ASP A 159 1.80 -0.74 -24.82
CA ASP A 159 2.51 0.54 -24.65
C ASP A 159 1.79 1.70 -25.35
#